data_AF-A0A965CVW6-F1
#
_entry.id   AF-A0A965CVW6-F1
#
_cell.length_a   1.000
_cell.length_b   1.000
_cell.length_c   1.000
_cell.angle_alpha   90.00
_cell.angle_beta   90.00
_cell.angle_gamma   90.00
#
_symmetry.space_group_name_H-M   'P 1'
#
loop_
_entity.id
_entity.type
_entity.pdbx_description
1 polymer ?
#
loop_
_entity_poly.entity_id
_entity_poly.type
_entity_poly.pdbx_seq_one_letter_code
_entity_poly.pdbx_strand_id
1 'polypeptide(L)'
;MTDKHKYRRDTLTSHLGRDPQSHAGLVNMPVYRGSTVLFDDVATYEGRDPNDYKVMRYGIYGTPTTFALEAAVAELEGGDKAVAVPSGLAAITAALAAFTKAGDHILMVDTTYGPTRTFCKRRLAPYGVEVEYYDPLIGAGIAKLIRSNTTLVYCEAPGSLSFEMQDIPAIAAAAHAKNIPVLADNTWGTPYFFRPFEHGVDVSIHAGTKYIGGHSDVLMGLIVTNEKYWLPVRRAVADYGFSVSPDDCYLALRGLRTIGVRMRQQQASALKIARWL
;
A
#
# COMPACT_ATOMS: atom_id res chain seq x y z
N MET A 1 -7.96 0.02 26.07
CA MET A 1 -7.72 0.81 24.85
C MET A 1 -9.08 1.24 24.33
N THR A 2 -9.33 2.54 24.21
CA THR A 2 -10.54 3.09 23.60
C THR A 2 -10.60 2.66 22.13
N ASP A 3 -11.79 2.28 21.67
CA ASP A 3 -12.08 1.90 20.29
C ASP A 3 -11.67 3.05 19.34
N LYS A 4 -10.50 2.89 18.70
CA LYS A 4 -9.86 3.93 17.90
C LYS A 4 -10.67 4.25 16.63
N HIS A 5 -11.58 3.39 16.21
CA HIS A 5 -12.46 3.61 15.06
C HIS A 5 -13.47 4.75 15.27
N LYS A 6 -13.60 5.29 16.50
CA LYS A 6 -14.44 6.46 16.80
C LYS A 6 -13.71 7.81 16.69
N TYR A 7 -12.39 7.81 16.47
CA TYR A 7 -11.62 9.05 16.41
C TYR A 7 -11.70 9.72 15.03
N ARG A 8 -11.62 11.06 15.02
CA ARG A 8 -11.46 11.84 13.78
C ARG A 8 -10.13 11.50 13.12
N ARG A 9 -10.05 11.59 11.79
CA ARG A 9 -8.82 11.32 11.02
C ARG A 9 -7.59 12.10 11.54
N ASP A 10 -7.75 13.37 11.89
CA ASP A 10 -6.66 14.21 12.42
C ASP A 10 -6.15 13.73 13.80
N THR A 11 -7.03 13.12 14.61
CA THR A 11 -6.62 12.47 15.86
C THR A 11 -5.83 11.20 15.54
N LEU A 12 -6.31 10.36 14.62
CA LEU A 12 -5.61 9.15 14.20
C LEU A 12 -4.20 9.46 13.69
N THR A 13 -4.06 10.40 12.75
CA THR A 13 -2.74 10.77 12.18
C THR A 13 -1.75 11.28 13.23
N SER A 14 -2.24 11.85 14.33
CA SER A 14 -1.43 12.33 15.46
C SER A 14 -0.99 11.20 16.41
N HIS A 15 -1.72 10.09 16.49
CA HIS A 15 -1.49 9.03 17.50
C HIS A 15 -1.02 7.70 16.92
N LEU A 16 -1.36 7.35 15.68
CA LEU A 16 -1.04 6.05 15.11
C LEU A 16 0.47 5.83 14.95
N GLY A 17 0.93 4.59 15.17
CA GLY A 17 2.34 4.25 15.15
C GLY A 17 3.15 4.84 16.31
N ARG A 18 2.51 5.22 17.41
CA ARG A 18 3.16 5.62 18.67
C ARG A 18 2.78 4.65 19.78
N ASP A 19 3.77 4.23 20.55
CA ASP A 19 3.59 3.41 21.76
C ASP A 19 4.57 3.86 22.86
N PRO A 20 4.30 4.98 23.53
CA PRO A 20 5.21 5.52 24.54
C PRO A 20 5.41 4.54 25.72
N GLN A 21 4.46 3.67 26.01
CA GLN A 21 4.55 2.71 27.12
C GLN A 21 5.63 1.66 26.87
N SER A 22 5.78 1.22 25.62
CA SER A 22 6.84 0.30 25.20
C SER A 22 8.19 0.98 24.94
N HIS A 23 8.26 2.32 24.99
CA HIS A 23 9.43 3.11 24.58
C HIS A 23 9.83 4.18 25.60
N ALA A 24 9.82 3.85 26.89
CA ALA A 24 10.30 4.71 27.99
C ALA A 24 9.65 6.12 28.04
N GLY A 25 8.40 6.25 27.58
CA GLY A 25 7.67 7.51 27.56
C GLY A 25 7.96 8.40 26.34
N LEU A 26 8.77 7.97 25.38
CA LEU A 26 9.04 8.74 24.16
C LEU A 26 7.78 8.88 23.30
N VAL A 27 7.47 10.12 22.92
CA VAL A 27 6.27 10.43 22.12
C VAL A 27 6.37 9.84 20.71
N ASN A 28 7.52 9.99 20.05
CA ASN A 28 7.74 9.44 18.72
C ASN A 28 8.34 8.04 18.85
N MET A 29 7.99 7.19 17.88
CA MET A 29 8.59 5.87 17.71
C MET A 29 10.12 6.00 17.59
N PRO A 30 10.92 5.35 18.45
CA PRO A 30 12.36 5.31 18.30
C PRO A 30 12.77 4.66 16.97
N VAL A 31 13.97 5.01 16.48
CA VAL A 31 14.54 4.41 15.26
C VAL A 31 15.33 3.16 15.64
N TYR A 32 14.79 1.98 15.34
CA TYR A 32 15.42 0.69 15.63
C TYR A 32 16.33 0.29 14.46
N ARG A 33 17.60 0.67 14.51
CA ARG A 33 18.60 0.30 13.49
C ARG A 33 19.22 -1.06 13.84
N GLY A 34 18.92 -2.08 13.06
CA GLY A 34 19.51 -3.41 13.24
C GLY A 34 19.15 -4.38 12.12
N SER A 35 20.02 -5.36 11.88
CA SER A 35 19.81 -6.45 10.92
C SER A 35 19.57 -7.76 11.67
N THR A 36 20.62 -8.33 12.26
CA THR A 36 20.57 -9.63 12.96
C THR A 36 19.90 -9.50 14.32
N VAL A 37 18.98 -10.42 14.60
CA VAL A 37 18.25 -10.52 15.87
C VAL A 37 18.78 -11.73 16.62
N LEU A 38 19.07 -11.56 17.90
CA LEU A 38 19.46 -12.66 18.77
C LEU A 38 18.21 -13.37 19.29
N PHE A 39 18.35 -14.68 19.50
CA PHE A 39 17.37 -15.53 20.15
C PHE A 39 17.97 -16.02 21.46
N ASP A 40 17.14 -16.25 22.47
CA ASP A 40 17.60 -16.67 23.80
C ASP A 40 18.32 -18.02 23.76
N ASP A 41 17.85 -18.95 22.90
CA ASP A 41 18.46 -20.24 22.67
C ASP A 41 18.14 -20.81 21.27
N VAL A 42 18.80 -21.93 20.93
CA VAL A 42 18.63 -22.63 19.65
C VAL A 42 17.22 -23.19 19.50
N ALA A 43 16.59 -23.68 20.58
CA ALA A 43 15.25 -24.24 20.52
C ALA A 43 14.21 -23.17 20.14
N THR A 44 14.35 -21.95 20.66
CA THR A 44 13.53 -20.78 20.32
C THR A 44 13.74 -20.37 18.87
N TYR A 45 14.99 -20.39 18.39
CA TYR A 45 15.27 -20.18 16.98
C TYR A 45 14.57 -21.24 16.12
N GLU A 46 14.84 -22.52 16.32
CA GLU A 46 14.33 -23.61 15.47
C GLU A 46 12.81 -23.79 15.55
N GLY A 47 12.18 -23.48 16.68
CA GLY A 47 10.73 -23.61 16.90
C GLY A 47 9.87 -22.50 16.29
N ARG A 48 10.47 -21.44 15.72
CA ARG A 48 9.73 -20.31 15.15
C ARG A 48 8.97 -20.70 13.87
N ASP A 49 7.84 -20.05 13.62
CA ASP A 49 7.19 -20.13 12.31
C ASP A 49 7.99 -19.32 11.28
N PRO A 50 8.53 -19.95 10.21
CA PRO A 50 9.21 -19.23 9.14
C PRO A 50 8.29 -18.26 8.37
N ASN A 51 6.99 -18.30 8.58
CA ASN A 51 6.01 -17.38 7.99
C ASN A 51 5.44 -16.35 8.98
N ASP A 52 5.90 -16.32 10.23
CA ASP A 52 5.51 -15.24 11.13
C ASP A 52 6.32 -13.98 10.82
N TYR A 53 5.68 -13.10 10.05
CA TYR A 53 6.18 -11.79 9.68
C TYR A 53 5.75 -10.67 10.62
N LYS A 54 5.03 -10.99 11.71
CA LYS A 54 4.52 -10.02 12.69
C LYS A 54 5.53 -9.72 13.79
N VAL A 55 6.56 -10.56 13.90
CA VAL A 55 7.63 -10.46 14.90
C VAL A 55 8.97 -10.15 14.24
N MET A 56 9.79 -9.34 14.92
CA MET A 56 11.14 -9.04 14.45
C MET A 56 12.02 -10.28 14.63
N ARG A 57 12.53 -10.80 13.51
CA ARG A 57 13.43 -11.97 13.49
C ARG A 57 14.69 -11.75 12.65
N TYR A 58 14.61 -10.80 11.72
CA TYR A 58 15.72 -10.31 10.91
C TYR A 58 15.28 -8.98 10.29
N GLY A 59 16.14 -7.97 10.29
CA GLY A 59 15.79 -6.59 9.95
C GLY A 59 15.26 -6.40 8.54
N ILE A 60 15.57 -7.30 7.60
CA ILE A 60 14.97 -7.28 6.25
C ILE A 60 13.45 -7.46 6.29
N TYR A 61 12.92 -8.17 7.29
CA TYR A 61 11.49 -8.39 7.49
C TYR A 61 10.84 -7.28 8.33
N GLY A 62 11.60 -6.24 8.68
CA GLY A 62 11.12 -5.12 9.46
C GLY A 62 11.65 -5.10 10.89
N THR A 63 11.50 -3.93 11.48
CA THR A 63 11.87 -3.57 12.84
C THR A 63 10.64 -3.01 13.55
N PRO A 64 10.68 -2.78 14.87
CA PRO A 64 9.60 -2.07 15.55
C PRO A 64 9.21 -0.74 14.87
N THR A 65 10.18 0.00 14.32
CA THR A 65 9.91 1.24 13.58
C THR A 65 9.14 0.99 12.28
N THR A 66 9.48 -0.08 11.56
CA THR A 66 8.76 -0.51 10.35
C THR A 66 7.33 -0.92 10.69
N PHE A 67 7.16 -1.77 11.70
CA PHE A 67 5.85 -2.27 12.12
C PHE A 67 4.93 -1.15 12.61
N ALA A 68 5.48 -0.13 13.27
CA ALA A 68 4.71 1.03 13.71
C ALA A 68 4.16 1.84 12.52
N LEU A 69 4.93 1.98 11.43
CA LEU A 69 4.46 2.61 10.19
C LEU A 69 3.41 1.74 9.50
N GLU A 70 3.69 0.45 9.33
CA GLU A 70 2.79 -0.50 8.68
C GLU A 70 1.43 -0.53 9.38
N ALA A 71 1.41 -0.65 10.71
CA ALA A 71 0.18 -0.61 11.50
C ALA A 71 -0.54 0.74 11.41
N ALA A 72 0.20 1.86 11.39
CA ALA A 72 -0.41 3.18 11.31
C ALA A 72 -1.16 3.40 9.98
N VAL A 73 -0.58 2.96 8.87
CA VAL A 73 -1.18 3.15 7.53
C VAL A 73 -2.35 2.19 7.33
N ALA A 74 -2.22 0.93 7.77
CA ALA A 74 -3.31 -0.05 7.71
C ALA A 74 -4.57 0.45 8.43
N GLU A 75 -4.41 0.90 9.67
CA GLU A 75 -5.51 1.46 10.47
C GLU A 75 -6.12 2.71 9.84
N LEU A 76 -5.28 3.61 9.29
CA LEU A 76 -5.76 4.85 8.69
C LEU A 76 -6.62 4.61 7.44
N GLU A 77 -6.28 3.61 6.63
CA GLU A 77 -7.08 3.21 5.46
C GLU A 77 -8.28 2.34 5.79
N GLY A 78 -8.25 1.64 6.93
CA GLY A 78 -9.22 0.58 7.25
C GLY A 78 -8.90 -0.76 6.61
N GLY A 79 -7.63 -1.02 6.30
CA GLY A 79 -7.16 -2.36 5.94
C GLY A 79 -6.73 -3.17 7.18
N ASP A 80 -6.37 -4.44 6.99
CA ASP A 80 -5.89 -5.30 8.08
C ASP A 80 -4.40 -5.05 8.40
N LYS A 81 -3.53 -5.13 7.37
CA LYS A 81 -2.07 -5.01 7.53
C LYS A 81 -1.44 -4.33 6.35
N ALA A 82 -0.25 -3.77 6.56
CA ALA A 82 0.53 -3.12 5.52
C ALA A 82 1.97 -3.65 5.45
N VAL A 83 2.57 -3.58 4.26
CA VAL A 83 3.99 -3.87 4.03
C VAL A 83 4.70 -2.61 3.55
N ALA A 84 5.80 -2.25 4.21
CA ALA A 84 6.67 -1.16 3.75
C ALA A 84 7.73 -1.69 2.76
N VAL A 85 7.97 -0.95 1.67
CA VAL A 85 8.91 -1.29 0.59
C VAL A 85 9.67 -0.04 0.10
N PRO A 86 10.82 -0.17 -0.61
CA PRO A 86 11.75 0.95 -0.79
C PRO A 86 11.30 2.02 -1.78
N SER A 87 10.19 1.82 -2.50
CA SER A 87 9.61 2.83 -3.39
C SER A 87 8.17 2.49 -3.75
N GLY A 88 7.41 3.48 -4.26
CA GLY A 88 6.08 3.23 -4.81
C GLY A 88 6.09 2.20 -5.94
N LEU A 89 7.09 2.23 -6.82
CA LEU A 89 7.22 1.20 -7.87
C LEU A 89 7.45 -0.19 -7.26
N ALA A 90 8.29 -0.31 -6.22
CA ALA A 90 8.47 -1.58 -5.53
C ALA A 90 7.16 -2.12 -4.93
N ALA A 91 6.29 -1.23 -4.44
CA ALA A 91 4.96 -1.59 -3.92
C ALA A 91 4.08 -2.16 -5.02
N ILE A 92 4.03 -1.50 -6.16
CA ILE A 92 3.29 -1.94 -7.35
C ILE A 92 3.82 -3.30 -7.85
N THR A 93 5.14 -3.44 -8.01
CA THR A 93 5.71 -4.67 -8.57
C THR A 93 5.55 -5.87 -7.63
N ALA A 94 5.71 -5.67 -6.32
CA ALA A 94 5.51 -6.74 -5.35
C ALA A 94 4.03 -7.13 -5.22
N ALA A 95 3.12 -6.15 -5.24
CA ALA A 95 1.70 -6.41 -5.25
C ALA A 95 1.30 -7.22 -6.49
N LEU A 96 1.67 -6.78 -7.71
CA LEU A 96 1.36 -7.51 -8.94
C LEU A 96 1.93 -8.94 -8.92
N ALA A 97 3.19 -9.12 -8.54
CA ALA A 97 3.83 -10.43 -8.48
C ALA A 97 3.17 -11.40 -7.51
N ALA A 98 2.52 -10.91 -6.44
CA ALA A 98 1.80 -11.76 -5.49
C ALA A 98 0.56 -12.45 -6.11
N PHE A 99 0.08 -11.97 -7.27
CA PHE A 99 -1.15 -12.44 -7.93
C PHE A 99 -0.93 -12.97 -9.35
N THR A 100 0.31 -12.96 -9.85
CA THR A 100 0.58 -13.29 -11.25
C THR A 100 1.63 -14.39 -11.39
N LYS A 101 1.37 -15.30 -12.32
CA LYS A 101 2.30 -16.31 -12.86
C LYS A 101 2.11 -16.45 -14.37
N ALA A 102 3.00 -17.19 -15.02
CA ALA A 102 2.87 -17.47 -16.45
C ALA A 102 1.49 -18.08 -16.80
N GLY A 103 0.86 -17.55 -17.85
CA GLY A 103 -0.47 -17.93 -18.31
C GLY A 103 -1.61 -17.08 -17.73
N ASP A 104 -1.34 -16.22 -16.76
CA ASP A 104 -2.35 -15.33 -16.18
C ASP A 104 -2.64 -14.14 -17.09
N HIS A 105 -3.85 -13.61 -16.93
CA HIS A 105 -4.33 -12.38 -17.55
C HIS A 105 -4.63 -11.36 -16.45
N ILE A 106 -4.27 -10.09 -16.65
CA ILE A 106 -4.62 -9.00 -15.72
C ILE A 106 -5.30 -7.85 -16.47
N LEU A 107 -6.23 -7.19 -15.80
CA LEU A 107 -6.87 -5.97 -16.29
C LEU A 107 -6.22 -4.76 -15.61
N MET A 108 -5.65 -3.85 -16.39
CA MET A 108 -4.95 -2.67 -15.89
C MET A 108 -5.58 -1.39 -16.44
N VAL A 109 -5.86 -0.40 -15.60
CA VAL A 109 -6.36 0.88 -16.12
C VAL A 109 -5.33 1.50 -17.09
N ASP A 110 -5.79 2.01 -18.23
CA ASP A 110 -4.90 2.59 -19.25
C ASP A 110 -4.13 3.81 -18.73
N THR A 111 -4.76 4.58 -17.85
CA THR A 111 -4.21 5.78 -17.21
C THR A 111 -3.37 5.48 -15.97
N THR A 112 -2.81 4.28 -15.87
CA THR A 112 -1.89 3.95 -14.78
C THR A 112 -0.56 4.70 -14.89
N TYR A 113 0.10 4.92 -13.76
CA TYR A 113 1.46 5.46 -13.68
C TYR A 113 2.43 4.81 -14.70
N GLY A 114 3.11 5.64 -15.50
CA GLY A 114 3.93 5.18 -16.63
C GLY A 114 4.98 4.08 -16.31
N PRO A 115 5.68 4.13 -15.17
CA PRO A 115 6.54 3.04 -14.72
C PRO A 115 5.83 1.71 -14.46
N THR A 116 4.55 1.70 -14.06
CA THR A 116 3.73 0.49 -13.94
C THR A 116 3.57 -0.18 -15.30
N ARG A 117 3.16 0.60 -16.31
CA ARG A 117 3.06 0.14 -17.71
C ARG A 117 4.42 -0.34 -18.25
N THR A 118 5.50 0.33 -17.87
CA THR A 118 6.87 -0.05 -18.24
C THR A 118 7.28 -1.39 -17.62
N PHE A 119 6.96 -1.61 -16.34
CA PHE A 119 7.20 -2.89 -15.66
C PHE A 119 6.39 -4.02 -16.31
N CYS A 120 5.10 -3.79 -16.57
CA CYS A 120 4.23 -4.74 -17.24
C CYS A 120 4.80 -5.20 -18.59
N LYS A 121 5.25 -4.24 -19.41
CA LYS A 121 5.86 -4.52 -20.72
C LYS A 121 7.21 -5.22 -20.62
N ARG A 122 8.07 -4.80 -19.68
CA ARG A 122 9.48 -5.25 -19.63
C ARG A 122 9.70 -6.49 -18.77
N ARG A 123 8.76 -6.84 -17.89
CA ARG A 123 8.88 -7.95 -16.93
C ARG A 123 7.70 -8.91 -17.00
N LEU A 124 6.48 -8.46 -16.71
CA LEU A 124 5.32 -9.36 -16.65
C LEU A 124 5.02 -10.05 -17.98
N ALA A 125 4.95 -9.31 -19.08
CA ALA A 125 4.70 -9.89 -20.40
C ALA A 125 5.77 -10.92 -20.82
N PRO A 126 7.09 -10.63 -20.69
CA PRO A 126 8.13 -11.65 -20.88
C PRO A 126 8.05 -12.86 -19.95
N TYR A 127 7.42 -12.73 -18.78
CA TYR A 127 7.17 -13.85 -17.85
C TYR A 127 5.85 -14.59 -18.15
N GLY A 128 5.20 -14.29 -19.27
CA GLY A 128 4.01 -14.99 -19.74
C GLY A 128 2.70 -14.49 -19.14
N VAL A 129 2.67 -13.30 -18.54
CA VAL A 129 1.45 -12.66 -18.04
C VAL A 129 0.90 -11.72 -19.12
N GLU A 130 -0.34 -11.92 -19.53
CA GLU A 130 -1.03 -11.02 -20.46
C GLU A 130 -1.60 -9.81 -19.70
N VAL A 131 -1.35 -8.60 -20.21
CA VAL A 131 -1.85 -7.35 -19.62
C VAL A 131 -2.78 -6.68 -20.61
N GLU A 132 -4.08 -6.66 -20.31
CA GLU A 132 -5.10 -5.94 -21.06
C GLU A 132 -5.38 -4.61 -20.39
N TYR A 133 -5.24 -3.52 -21.16
CA TYR A 133 -5.49 -2.18 -20.67
C TYR A 133 -6.95 -1.77 -20.92
N TYR A 134 -7.62 -1.21 -19.92
CA TYR A 134 -9.02 -0.81 -20.01
C TYR A 134 -9.24 0.70 -19.82
N ASP A 135 -10.32 1.20 -20.41
CA ASP A 135 -10.75 2.60 -20.30
C ASP A 135 -11.09 2.95 -18.84
N PRO A 136 -10.53 4.03 -18.25
CA PRO A 136 -10.76 4.39 -16.85
C PRO A 136 -12.23 4.63 -16.49
N LEU A 137 -13.11 4.91 -17.45
CA LEU A 137 -14.54 5.17 -17.25
C LEU A 137 -15.41 3.93 -17.46
N ILE A 138 -14.82 2.74 -17.60
CA ILE A 138 -15.54 1.50 -17.93
C ILE A 138 -16.58 1.09 -16.88
N GLY A 139 -16.37 1.43 -15.60
CA GLY A 139 -17.23 1.04 -14.48
C GLY A 139 -17.58 -0.45 -14.49
N ALA A 140 -18.88 -0.78 -14.36
CA ALA A 140 -19.37 -2.16 -14.41
C ALA A 140 -19.12 -2.88 -15.76
N GLY A 141 -18.79 -2.14 -16.82
CA GLY A 141 -18.44 -2.70 -18.13
C GLY A 141 -17.20 -3.60 -18.09
N ILE A 142 -16.36 -3.48 -17.04
CA ILE A 142 -15.16 -4.32 -16.83
C ILE A 142 -15.50 -5.81 -16.84
N ALA A 143 -16.73 -6.19 -16.46
CA ALA A 143 -17.20 -7.58 -16.48
C ALA A 143 -17.05 -8.25 -17.85
N LYS A 144 -17.09 -7.48 -18.94
CA LYS A 144 -16.96 -7.98 -20.32
C LYS A 144 -15.52 -8.34 -20.69
N LEU A 145 -14.54 -7.80 -19.98
CA LEU A 145 -13.11 -8.05 -20.21
C LEU A 145 -12.56 -9.19 -19.34
N ILE A 146 -13.35 -9.65 -18.36
CA ILE A 146 -12.95 -10.77 -17.49
C ILE A 146 -12.95 -12.08 -18.28
N ARG A 147 -11.78 -12.71 -18.34
CA ARG A 147 -11.50 -14.03 -18.92
C ARG A 147 -11.35 -15.08 -17.83
N SER A 148 -11.37 -16.37 -18.22
CA SER A 148 -11.21 -17.49 -17.29
C SER A 148 -9.86 -17.53 -16.56
N ASN A 149 -8.81 -16.93 -17.15
CA ASN A 149 -7.48 -16.80 -16.56
C ASN A 149 -7.20 -15.40 -15.99
N THR A 150 -8.22 -14.56 -15.79
CA THR A 150 -8.01 -13.23 -15.18
C THR A 150 -7.76 -13.34 -13.70
N THR A 151 -6.62 -12.85 -13.20
CA THR A 151 -6.22 -13.02 -11.79
C THR A 151 -6.29 -11.77 -10.95
N LEU A 152 -6.33 -10.57 -11.55
CA LEU A 152 -6.54 -9.30 -10.83
C LEU A 152 -7.09 -8.20 -11.74
N VAL A 153 -7.73 -7.21 -11.10
CA VAL A 153 -8.01 -5.89 -11.70
C VAL A 153 -7.19 -4.84 -10.96
N TYR A 154 -6.44 -4.02 -11.70
CA TYR A 154 -5.63 -2.92 -11.17
C TYR A 154 -6.27 -1.57 -11.53
N CYS A 155 -6.55 -0.77 -10.49
CA CYS A 155 -7.15 0.55 -10.57
C CYS A 155 -6.17 1.65 -10.11
N GLU A 156 -6.45 2.88 -10.52
CA GLU A 156 -5.74 4.10 -10.13
C GLU A 156 -6.72 5.26 -10.32
N ALA A 157 -7.18 5.86 -9.23
CA ALA A 157 -8.22 6.89 -9.25
C ALA A 157 -7.86 8.05 -8.30
N PRO A 158 -7.68 9.27 -8.82
CA PRO A 158 -7.67 9.66 -10.23
C PRO A 158 -6.56 8.99 -11.06
N GLY A 159 -6.79 8.83 -12.37
CA GLY A 159 -5.79 8.38 -13.33
C GLY A 159 -4.56 9.30 -13.38
N SER A 160 -3.39 8.73 -13.61
CA SER A 160 -2.13 9.47 -13.71
C SER A 160 -2.18 10.50 -14.84
N LEU A 161 -1.77 11.74 -14.53
CA LEU A 161 -1.69 12.90 -15.42
C LEU A 161 -3.04 13.50 -15.86
N SER A 162 -3.99 12.68 -16.32
CA SER A 162 -5.26 13.12 -16.92
C SER A 162 -6.47 13.12 -15.98
N PHE A 163 -6.32 12.56 -14.77
CA PHE A 163 -7.25 12.70 -13.65
C PHE A 163 -8.65 12.06 -13.80
N GLU A 164 -8.80 11.03 -14.63
CA GLU A 164 -10.05 10.29 -14.74
C GLU A 164 -10.42 9.61 -13.42
N MET A 165 -11.67 9.77 -12.99
CA MET A 165 -12.18 9.14 -11.78
C MET A 165 -12.91 7.85 -12.11
N GLN A 166 -12.37 6.73 -11.64
CA GLN A 166 -13.00 5.42 -11.85
C GLN A 166 -14.14 5.17 -10.87
N ASP A 167 -15.17 4.46 -11.30
CA ASP A 167 -16.18 3.88 -10.41
C ASP A 167 -15.65 2.59 -9.78
N ILE A 168 -14.80 2.75 -8.76
CA ILE A 168 -14.19 1.63 -8.02
C ILE A 168 -15.25 0.67 -7.46
N PRO A 169 -16.34 1.12 -6.81
CA PRO A 169 -17.39 0.20 -6.34
C PRO A 169 -17.99 -0.67 -7.45
N ALA A 170 -18.25 -0.11 -8.63
CA ALA A 170 -18.78 -0.88 -9.75
C ALA A 170 -17.75 -1.88 -10.30
N ILE A 171 -16.47 -1.50 -10.38
CA ILE A 171 -15.38 -2.38 -10.81
C ILE A 171 -15.20 -3.53 -9.81
N ALA A 172 -15.17 -3.22 -8.51
CA ALA A 172 -15.02 -4.20 -7.44
C ALA A 172 -16.17 -5.20 -7.42
N ALA A 173 -17.42 -4.73 -7.53
CA ALA A 173 -18.58 -5.61 -7.60
C ALA A 173 -18.49 -6.61 -8.78
N ALA A 174 -18.08 -6.14 -9.96
CA ALA A 174 -17.90 -6.99 -11.14
C ALA A 174 -16.76 -8.01 -10.99
N ALA A 175 -15.61 -7.60 -10.44
CA ALA A 175 -14.46 -8.47 -10.22
C ALA A 175 -14.75 -9.54 -9.14
N HIS A 176 -15.36 -9.14 -8.02
CA HIS A 176 -15.70 -10.02 -6.91
C HIS A 176 -16.75 -11.06 -7.27
N ALA A 177 -17.69 -10.75 -8.19
CA ALA A 177 -18.61 -11.75 -8.75
C ALA A 177 -17.91 -12.93 -9.45
N LYS A 178 -16.61 -12.78 -9.75
CA LYS A 178 -15.73 -13.81 -10.32
C LYS A 178 -14.58 -14.22 -9.39
N ASN A 179 -14.61 -13.79 -8.12
CA ASN A 179 -13.55 -14.00 -7.13
C ASN A 179 -12.18 -13.40 -7.50
N ILE A 180 -12.17 -12.33 -8.30
CA ILE A 180 -10.95 -11.65 -8.75
C ILE A 180 -10.68 -10.47 -7.80
N PRO A 181 -9.48 -10.37 -7.19
CA PRO A 181 -9.11 -9.25 -6.33
C PRO A 181 -8.97 -7.93 -7.11
N VAL A 182 -9.28 -6.83 -6.44
CA VAL A 182 -9.04 -5.47 -6.92
C VAL A 182 -7.86 -4.84 -6.18
N LEU A 183 -6.84 -4.47 -6.94
CA LEU A 183 -5.70 -3.68 -6.48
C LEU A 183 -5.94 -2.22 -6.87
N ALA A 184 -5.60 -1.27 -6.01
CA ALA A 184 -5.70 0.15 -6.34
C ALA A 184 -4.45 0.92 -5.92
N ASP A 185 -3.84 1.67 -6.83
CA ASP A 185 -2.92 2.75 -6.45
C ASP A 185 -3.73 3.92 -5.88
N ASN A 186 -3.61 4.09 -4.57
CA ASN A 186 -4.30 5.12 -3.79
C ASN A 186 -3.35 6.27 -3.42
N THR A 187 -2.22 6.44 -4.14
CA THR A 187 -1.24 7.48 -3.84
C THR A 187 -1.87 8.88 -3.83
N TRP A 188 -2.77 9.18 -4.78
CA TRP A 188 -3.40 10.50 -4.89
C TRP A 188 -4.54 10.69 -3.89
N GLY A 189 -5.37 9.66 -3.70
CA GLY A 189 -6.43 9.66 -2.70
C GLY A 189 -5.87 9.76 -1.28
N THR A 190 -4.64 9.26 -1.06
CA THR A 190 -3.95 9.15 0.23
C THR A 190 -4.76 8.31 1.22
N PRO A 191 -4.16 7.85 2.33
CA PRO A 191 -4.98 7.26 3.40
C PRO A 191 -5.88 8.32 4.10
N TYR A 192 -5.78 9.60 3.73
CA TYR A 192 -6.51 10.69 4.37
C TYR A 192 -7.82 11.07 3.66
N PHE A 193 -7.91 11.07 2.32
CA PHE A 193 -9.17 11.44 1.63
C PHE A 193 -10.00 10.23 1.22
N PHE A 194 -9.38 9.13 0.80
CA PHE A 194 -10.07 7.94 0.29
C PHE A 194 -9.72 6.69 1.10
N ARG A 195 -10.75 5.95 1.55
CA ARG A 195 -10.61 4.68 2.29
C ARG A 195 -10.96 3.51 1.37
N PRO A 196 -9.98 2.93 0.66
CA PRO A 196 -10.24 2.06 -0.49
C PRO A 196 -10.99 0.78 -0.13
N PHE A 197 -10.75 0.24 1.07
CA PHE A 197 -11.40 -0.99 1.56
C PHE A 197 -12.92 -0.83 1.79
N GLU A 198 -13.40 0.39 2.07
CA GLU A 198 -14.85 0.68 2.17
C GLU A 198 -15.54 0.64 0.79
N HIS A 199 -14.76 0.61 -0.30
CA HIS A 199 -15.22 0.66 -1.68
C HIS A 199 -14.89 -0.62 -2.47
N GLY A 200 -14.51 -1.70 -1.79
CA GLY A 200 -14.28 -3.02 -2.40
C GLY A 200 -12.86 -3.26 -2.92
N VAL A 201 -11.90 -2.39 -2.62
CA VAL A 201 -10.47 -2.68 -2.89
C VAL A 201 -9.96 -3.74 -1.91
N ASP A 202 -9.19 -4.70 -2.42
CA ASP A 202 -8.58 -5.78 -1.63
C ASP A 202 -7.13 -5.47 -1.22
N VAL A 203 -6.43 -4.70 -2.05
CA VAL A 203 -5.04 -4.29 -1.84
C VAL A 203 -4.86 -2.84 -2.29
N SER A 204 -4.49 -1.97 -1.36
CA SER A 204 -4.21 -0.55 -1.61
C SER A 204 -2.72 -0.31 -1.65
N ILE A 205 -2.26 0.43 -2.66
CA ILE A 205 -0.85 0.66 -2.94
C ILE A 205 -0.57 2.15 -2.87
N HIS A 206 0.53 2.54 -2.23
CA HIS A 206 0.98 3.92 -2.19
C HIS A 206 2.43 4.04 -2.60
N ALA A 207 2.72 5.08 -3.37
CA ALA A 207 4.00 5.76 -3.30
C ALA A 207 4.04 6.63 -2.03
N GLY A 208 4.48 6.03 -0.91
CA GLY A 208 4.73 6.73 0.35
C GLY A 208 5.66 7.94 0.21
N THR A 209 6.50 7.97 -0.83
CA THR A 209 7.28 9.13 -1.29
C THR A 209 6.48 10.42 -1.40
N LYS A 210 5.19 10.34 -1.75
CA LYS A 210 4.36 11.51 -2.09
C LYS A 210 3.77 12.14 -0.84
N TYR A 211 2.47 12.02 -0.61
CA TYR A 211 1.79 12.78 0.45
C TYR A 211 2.03 12.24 1.86
N ILE A 212 2.36 10.96 1.99
CA ILE A 212 2.69 10.32 3.28
C ILE A 212 4.01 10.89 3.81
N GLY A 213 5.09 10.77 3.05
CA GLY A 213 6.36 11.44 3.34
C GLY A 213 6.21 12.95 3.38
N GLY A 214 5.66 13.55 2.31
CA GLY A 214 5.16 14.92 2.28
C GLY A 214 6.20 16.03 2.24
N HIS A 215 7.49 15.70 2.27
CA HIS A 215 8.60 16.65 2.40
C HIS A 215 9.72 16.44 1.36
N SER A 216 9.48 15.61 0.34
CA SER A 216 10.39 15.38 -0.81
C SER A 216 11.77 14.84 -0.43
N ASP A 217 11.88 14.13 0.69
CA ASP A 217 13.12 13.67 1.32
C ASP A 217 13.16 12.17 1.61
N VAL A 218 12.14 11.40 1.20
CA VAL A 218 12.04 9.96 1.44
C VAL A 218 11.51 9.22 0.20
N LEU A 219 12.15 8.10 -0.15
CA LEU A 219 11.60 7.13 -1.11
C LEU A 219 10.93 5.99 -0.36
N MET A 220 9.66 5.73 -0.66
CA MET A 220 8.91 4.71 0.05
C MET A 220 7.71 4.23 -0.76
N GLY A 221 7.38 2.96 -0.61
CA GLY A 221 6.11 2.39 -0.98
C GLY A 221 5.46 1.69 0.20
N LEU A 222 4.13 1.60 0.15
CA LEU A 222 3.31 0.92 1.15
C LEU A 222 2.26 0.08 0.43
N ILE A 223 2.05 -1.15 0.89
CA ILE A 223 0.99 -2.03 0.38
C ILE A 223 0.09 -2.39 1.56
N VAL A 224 -1.12 -1.84 1.61
CA VAL A 224 -2.13 -2.22 2.60
C VAL A 224 -3.00 -3.33 2.02
N THR A 225 -3.39 -4.31 2.83
CA THR A 225 -4.15 -5.48 2.41
C THR A 225 -5.29 -5.75 3.38
N ASN A 226 -6.34 -6.41 2.90
CA ASN A 226 -7.25 -7.15 3.78
C ASN A 226 -6.55 -8.42 4.31
N GLU A 227 -7.20 -9.09 5.27
CA GLU A 227 -6.63 -10.29 5.93
C GLU A 227 -6.29 -11.40 4.92
N LYS A 228 -7.14 -11.60 3.92
CA LYS A 228 -7.02 -12.67 2.91
C LYS A 228 -5.71 -12.57 2.12
N TYR A 229 -5.27 -11.35 1.80
CA TYR A 229 -4.14 -11.12 0.89
C TYR A 229 -2.85 -10.66 1.57
N TRP A 230 -2.87 -10.48 2.89
CA TRP A 230 -1.67 -10.11 3.65
C TRP A 230 -0.47 -11.04 3.40
N LEU A 231 -0.65 -12.34 3.63
CA LEU A 231 0.46 -13.29 3.59
C LEU A 231 1.03 -13.48 2.17
N PRO A 232 0.21 -13.63 1.10
CA PRO A 232 0.72 -13.64 -0.28
C PRO A 232 1.57 -12.42 -0.64
N VAL A 233 1.07 -11.21 -0.31
CA VAL A 233 1.79 -9.95 -0.59
C VAL A 233 3.09 -9.87 0.21
N ARG A 234 3.04 -10.20 1.51
CA ARG A 234 4.23 -10.17 2.38
C ARG A 234 5.31 -11.15 1.93
N ARG A 235 4.92 -12.35 1.44
CA ARG A 235 5.86 -13.31 0.85
C ARG A 235 6.49 -12.77 -0.42
N ALA A 236 5.70 -12.21 -1.34
CA ALA A 236 6.25 -11.60 -2.55
C ALA A 236 7.28 -10.49 -2.25
N VAL A 237 7.02 -9.65 -1.24
CA VAL A 237 7.99 -8.64 -0.77
C VAL A 237 9.27 -9.30 -0.24
N ALA A 238 9.14 -10.35 0.57
CA ALA A 238 10.27 -11.08 1.12
C ALA A 238 11.10 -11.77 0.02
N ASP A 239 10.45 -12.37 -0.99
CA ASP A 239 11.09 -13.07 -2.10
C ASP A 239 11.87 -12.11 -3.01
N TYR A 240 11.41 -10.85 -3.14
CA TYR A 240 12.18 -9.80 -3.81
C TYR A 240 13.32 -9.22 -2.96
N GLY A 241 13.43 -9.58 -1.68
CA GLY A 241 14.40 -9.01 -0.75
C GLY A 241 14.16 -7.51 -0.50
N PHE A 242 12.93 -7.03 -0.73
CA PHE A 242 12.59 -5.64 -0.48
C PHE A 242 12.55 -5.37 1.02
N SER A 243 13.22 -4.29 1.41
CA SER A 243 13.24 -3.78 2.78
C SER A 243 13.36 -2.27 2.77
N VAL A 244 13.11 -1.65 3.93
CA VAL A 244 13.12 -0.20 4.10
C VAL A 244 13.96 0.16 5.31
N SER A 245 14.71 1.26 5.19
CA SER A 245 15.47 1.80 6.31
C SER A 245 14.51 2.20 7.46
N PRO A 246 14.81 1.85 8.72
CA PRO A 246 14.08 2.36 9.88
C PRO A 246 14.02 3.90 9.93
N ASP A 247 15.05 4.59 9.40
CA ASP A 247 15.06 6.05 9.28
C ASP A 247 14.00 6.56 8.30
N ASP A 248 13.84 5.92 7.15
CA ASP A 248 12.80 6.28 6.18
C ASP A 248 11.40 6.03 6.75
N CYS A 249 11.23 4.92 7.48
CA CYS A 249 9.99 4.62 8.20
C CYS A 249 9.65 5.71 9.22
N TYR A 250 10.66 6.19 9.96
CA TYR A 250 10.51 7.29 10.89
C TYR A 250 10.13 8.60 10.19
N LEU A 251 10.77 8.93 9.06
CA LEU A 251 10.42 10.12 8.27
C LEU A 251 8.99 10.07 7.75
N ALA A 252 8.53 8.92 7.26
CA ALA A 252 7.13 8.72 6.85
C ALA A 252 6.15 8.85 8.04
N LEU A 253 6.46 8.25 9.19
CA LEU A 253 5.68 8.43 10.43
C LEU A 253 5.62 9.90 10.86
N ARG A 254 6.71 10.66 10.69
CA ARG A 254 6.75 12.10 10.97
C ARG A 254 5.91 12.87 9.95
N GLY A 255 5.95 12.48 8.68
CA GLY A 255 5.13 13.06 7.61
C GLY A 255 3.63 12.91 7.86
N LEU A 256 3.18 11.74 8.34
CA LEU A 256 1.78 11.49 8.69
C LEU A 256 1.21 12.50 9.69
N ARG A 257 2.03 13.05 10.59
CA ARG A 257 1.56 13.98 11.64
C ARG A 257 0.96 15.26 11.07
N THR A 258 1.39 15.66 9.88
CA THR A 258 0.92 16.89 9.23
C THR A 258 0.08 16.63 7.99
N ILE A 259 -0.24 15.36 7.67
CA ILE A 259 -0.95 15.04 6.43
C ILE A 259 -2.30 15.76 6.34
N GLY A 260 -3.10 15.79 7.42
CA GLY A 260 -4.41 16.44 7.40
C GLY A 260 -4.34 17.94 7.09
N VAL A 261 -3.41 18.68 7.73
CA VAL A 261 -3.25 20.11 7.47
C VAL A 261 -2.65 20.38 6.09
N ARG A 262 -1.69 19.57 5.64
CA ARG A 262 -1.06 19.69 4.31
C ARG A 262 -2.09 19.43 3.21
N MET A 263 -2.84 18.33 3.29
CA MET A 263 -3.80 17.94 2.27
C MET A 263 -4.95 18.95 2.15
N ARG A 264 -5.48 19.48 3.26
CA ARG A 264 -6.50 20.55 3.22
C ARG A 264 -5.99 21.82 2.54
N GLN A 265 -4.76 22.25 2.85
CA GLN A 265 -4.17 23.43 2.22
C GLN A 265 -3.91 23.19 0.73
N GLN A 266 -3.37 22.02 0.37
CA GLN A 266 -3.13 21.65 -1.02
C GLN A 266 -4.43 21.61 -1.83
N GLN A 267 -5.49 21.01 -1.30
CA GLN A 267 -6.82 21.01 -1.93
C GLN A 267 -7.35 22.43 -2.13
N ALA A 268 -7.31 23.28 -1.09
CA ALA A 268 -7.80 24.65 -1.17
C ALA A 268 -7.03 25.48 -2.21
N SER A 269 -5.70 25.38 -2.23
CA SER A 269 -4.85 26.06 -3.22
C SER A 269 -5.11 25.54 -4.63
N ALA A 270 -5.15 24.23 -4.82
CA ALA A 270 -5.37 23.60 -6.12
C ALA A 270 -6.73 23.98 -6.71
N LEU A 271 -7.81 23.94 -5.92
CA LEU A 271 -9.14 24.35 -6.37
C LEU A 271 -9.22 25.83 -6.74
N LYS A 272 -8.49 26.70 -6.04
CA LYS A 272 -8.41 28.12 -6.41
C LYS A 272 -7.77 28.31 -7.78
N ILE A 273 -6.70 27.58 -8.06
CA ILE A 273 -6.00 27.63 -9.37
C ILE A 273 -6.88 27.01 -10.46
N ALA A 274 -7.47 25.84 -10.20
CA ALA A 274 -8.31 25.13 -11.17
C ALA A 274 -9.57 25.89 -11.57
N ARG A 275 -10.12 26.74 -10.68
CA ARG A 275 -11.25 27.63 -11.01
C ARG A 275 -10.83 28.91 -11.73
N TRP A 276 -9.55 29.27 -11.66
CA TRP A 276 -9.01 30.43 -12.34
C TRP A 276 -8.62 30.10 -13.80
N LEU A 277 -8.09 28.90 -14.04
CA LEU A 277 -7.87 28.33 -15.38
C LEU A 277 -9.20 28.05 -16.10
#